data_AF-A0A4R0JF10-F1
#
_entry.id   AF-A0A4R0JF10-F1
#
_cell.length_a   1.000
_cell.length_b   1.000
_cell.length_c   1.000
_cell.angle_alpha   90.00
_cell.angle_beta   90.00
_cell.angle_gamma   90.00
#
_symmetry.space_group_name_H-M   'P 1'
#
loop_
_entity.id
_entity.type
_entity.pdbx_description
1 polymer ?
#
loop_
_entity_poly.entity_id
_entity_poly.type
_entity_poly.pdbx_seq_one_letter_code
_entity_poly.pdbx_strand_id
1 'polypeptide(L)'
;MRFEDPVPLDVTGTYDLQQQIDEIGRIVAASPVPDGGLSWDHESRVVVVRLVGAVNGASADVERLKYAVLAAADGFVVKFVSVRYSRAELQALADRLFSTMDRWGPSREGIGGGWDCDTNRVVIVIRRDSDETAQAWINAIEALHDPRIRFETYIPIPGARRRRGGR
;
A
#
# COMPACT_ATOMS: atom_id res chain seq x y z
N MET A 1 22.48 -23.47 -32.72
CA MET A 1 21.10 -23.06 -32.42
C MET A 1 21.09 -22.53 -30.99
N ARG A 2 20.98 -21.21 -30.81
CA ARG A 2 20.69 -20.63 -29.50
C ARG A 2 19.16 -20.61 -29.39
N PHE A 3 18.61 -21.24 -28.37
CA PHE A 3 17.23 -20.99 -27.99
C PHE A 3 17.19 -19.54 -27.52
N GLU A 4 16.43 -18.70 -28.23
CA GLU A 4 16.12 -17.36 -27.75
C GLU A 4 15.41 -17.51 -26.40
N ASP A 5 15.87 -16.75 -25.40
CA ASP A 5 15.22 -16.72 -24.11
C ASP A 5 13.74 -16.35 -24.31
N PRO A 6 12.80 -17.01 -23.62
CA PRO A 6 11.37 -16.81 -23.83
C PRO A 6 11.02 -15.34 -23.59
N VAL A 7 10.61 -14.64 -24.66
CA VAL A 7 10.11 -13.27 -24.58
C VAL A 7 8.77 -13.33 -23.84
N PRO A 8 8.62 -12.64 -22.69
CA PRO A 8 7.34 -12.58 -21.99
C PRO A 8 6.30 -11.96 -22.93
N LEU A 9 5.21 -12.68 -23.21
CA LEU A 9 4.09 -12.15 -23.96
C LEU A 9 3.32 -11.18 -23.05
N ASP A 10 3.32 -9.89 -23.38
CA ASP A 10 2.51 -8.89 -22.70
C ASP A 10 1.03 -9.03 -23.12
N VAL A 11 0.31 -9.94 -22.46
CA VAL A 11 -1.12 -10.21 -22.71
C VAL A 11 -2.00 -9.02 -22.30
N THR A 12 -1.51 -8.11 -21.46
CA THR A 12 -2.28 -6.97 -20.93
C THR A 12 -1.99 -5.66 -21.63
N GLY A 13 -0.88 -5.55 -22.38
CA GLY A 13 -0.41 -4.29 -23.00
C GLY A 13 0.07 -3.27 -21.97
N THR A 14 0.44 -3.71 -20.77
CA THR A 14 0.80 -2.86 -19.63
C THR A 14 2.23 -3.09 -19.14
N TYR A 15 3.03 -3.90 -19.83
CA TYR A 15 4.39 -4.22 -19.39
C TYR A 15 5.28 -2.97 -19.31
N ASP A 16 5.23 -2.12 -20.33
CA ASP A 16 5.98 -0.86 -20.35
C ASP A 16 5.53 0.10 -19.26
N LEU A 17 4.23 0.13 -18.96
CA LEU A 17 3.68 0.92 -17.85
C LEU A 17 4.20 0.41 -16.49
N GLN A 18 4.20 -0.91 -16.28
CA GLN A 18 4.71 -1.50 -15.04
C GLN A 18 6.20 -1.22 -14.87
N GLN A 19 7.00 -1.33 -15.94
CA GLN A 19 8.42 -0.99 -15.87
C GLN A 19 8.66 0.49 -15.51
N GLN A 20 7.87 1.41 -16.04
CA GLN A 20 7.95 2.81 -15.68
C GLN A 20 7.57 3.05 -14.21
N ILE A 21 6.51 2.40 -13.73
CA ILE A 21 6.11 2.47 -12.31
C ILE A 21 7.21 1.89 -11.40
N ASP A 22 7.84 0.79 -11.79
CA ASP A 22 8.93 0.16 -11.05
C ASP A 22 10.19 1.05 -11.03
N GLU A 23 10.50 1.74 -12.13
CA GLU A 23 11.56 2.75 -12.20
C GLU A 23 11.27 3.92 -11.25
N ILE A 24 10.05 4.47 -11.29
CA ILE A 24 9.64 5.52 -10.34
C ILE A 24 9.80 5.02 -8.89
N GLY A 25 9.40 3.78 -8.61
CA GLY A 25 9.58 3.16 -7.30
C GLY A 25 11.06 3.10 -6.88
N ARG A 26 11.97 2.75 -7.79
CA ARG A 26 13.42 2.74 -7.53
C ARG A 26 13.99 4.14 -7.30
N ILE A 27 13.58 5.13 -8.09
CA ILE A 27 13.98 6.54 -7.92
C ILE A 27 13.56 7.06 -6.54
N VAL A 28 12.31 6.80 -6.15
CA VAL A 28 11.78 7.21 -4.84
C VAL A 28 12.53 6.51 -3.71
N ALA A 29 12.77 5.20 -3.81
CA ALA A 29 13.48 4.43 -2.78
C ALA A 29 14.95 4.85 -2.59
N ALA A 30 15.61 5.33 -3.64
CA ALA A 30 17.00 5.81 -3.57
C ALA A 30 17.12 7.27 -3.06
N SER A 31 15.99 7.98 -2.93
CA SER A 31 15.98 9.38 -2.50
C SER A 31 16.20 9.52 -0.99
N PRO A 32 16.82 10.62 -0.52
CA PRO A 32 16.83 10.96 0.90
C PRO A 32 15.44 11.35 1.44
N VAL A 33 14.46 11.60 0.58
CA VAL A 33 13.08 11.92 0.98
C VAL A 33 12.34 10.63 1.36
N PRO A 34 11.80 10.50 2.58
CA PRO A 34 11.13 9.27 2.97
C PRO A 34 9.88 8.99 2.12
N ASP A 35 9.83 7.78 1.54
CA ASP A 35 8.71 7.25 0.77
C ASP A 35 7.49 7.01 1.67
N GLY A 36 6.33 7.51 1.26
CA GLY A 36 5.03 7.27 1.89
C GLY A 36 4.17 6.22 1.16
N GLY A 37 4.63 5.73 0.01
CA GLY A 37 3.97 4.76 -0.86
C GLY A 37 3.68 5.28 -2.26
N LEU A 38 3.47 4.33 -3.17
CA LEU A 38 3.09 4.56 -4.55
C LEU A 38 1.81 3.79 -4.86
N SER A 39 0.86 4.42 -5.54
CA SER A 39 -0.29 3.72 -6.13
C SER A 39 -0.58 4.18 -7.56
N TRP A 40 -1.19 3.28 -8.33
CA TRP A 40 -1.62 3.51 -9.70
C TRP A 40 -3.14 3.50 -9.77
N ASP A 41 -3.72 4.58 -10.29
CA ASP A 41 -5.11 4.64 -10.69
C ASP A 41 -5.21 4.38 -12.20
N HIS A 42 -5.74 3.20 -12.55
CA HIS A 42 -5.90 2.76 -13.92
C HIS A 42 -6.94 3.57 -14.69
N GLU A 43 -8.03 4.01 -14.03
CA GLU A 43 -9.12 4.74 -14.70
C GLU A 43 -8.67 6.13 -15.10
N SER A 44 -8.02 6.85 -14.18
CA SER A 44 -7.55 8.22 -14.43
C SER A 44 -6.15 8.29 -15.04
N ARG A 45 -5.45 7.15 -15.17
CA ARG A 45 -4.04 7.05 -15.58
C ARG A 45 -3.14 7.97 -14.75
N VAL A 46 -3.25 7.87 -13.44
CA VAL A 46 -2.49 8.68 -12.48
C VAL A 46 -1.62 7.78 -11.60
N VAL A 47 -0.31 8.07 -11.56
CA VAL A 47 0.59 7.56 -10.51
C VAL A 47 0.58 8.55 -9.36
N VAL A 48 0.22 8.09 -8.16
CA VAL A 48 0.28 8.89 -6.94
C VAL A 48 1.53 8.52 -6.15
N VAL A 49 2.46 9.45 -6.05
CA VAL A 49 3.68 9.33 -5.24
C VAL A 49 3.48 10.09 -3.93
N ARG A 50 3.55 9.38 -2.81
CA ARG A 50 3.39 9.95 -1.47
C ARG A 50 4.75 10.15 -0.83
N LEU A 51 5.02 11.36 -0.35
CA LEU A 51 6.31 11.73 0.25
C LEU A 51 6.07 12.28 1.65
N VAL A 52 6.95 11.93 2.59
CA VAL A 52 6.87 12.48 3.96
C VAL A 52 7.28 13.95 3.96
N GLY A 53 6.43 14.80 4.53
CA GLY A 53 6.67 16.25 4.60
C GLY A 53 6.12 17.01 3.39
N ALA A 54 6.40 18.31 3.33
CA ALA A 54 5.78 19.22 2.37
C ALA A 54 6.31 19.00 0.93
N VAL A 55 5.40 18.96 -0.05
CA VAL A 55 5.71 18.80 -1.49
C VAL A 55 5.54 20.09 -2.31
N ASN A 56 5.47 21.23 -1.61
CA ASN A 56 5.12 22.56 -2.12
C ASN A 56 6.34 23.43 -2.48
N GLY A 57 7.50 22.85 -2.80
CA GLY A 57 8.70 23.62 -3.14
C GLY A 57 9.58 24.02 -1.96
N ALA A 58 9.18 23.73 -0.71
CA ALA A 58 9.96 24.11 0.48
C ALA A 58 11.26 23.29 0.67
N SER A 59 11.37 22.10 0.06
CA SER A 59 12.54 21.23 0.18
C SER A 59 13.20 21.00 -1.19
N ALA A 60 14.47 21.35 -1.30
CA ALA A 60 15.25 21.14 -2.51
C ALA A 60 15.38 19.65 -2.86
N ASP A 61 15.43 18.77 -1.85
CA ASP A 61 15.51 17.32 -2.05
C ASP A 61 14.20 16.77 -2.65
N VAL A 62 13.06 17.28 -2.16
CA VAL A 62 11.74 16.93 -2.70
C VAL A 62 11.60 17.40 -4.14
N GLU A 63 12.06 18.61 -4.47
CA GLU A 63 11.98 19.11 -5.85
C GLU A 63 12.91 18.34 -6.80
N ARG A 64 14.13 17.97 -6.36
CA ARG A 64 15.02 17.11 -7.16
C ARG A 64 14.40 15.73 -7.41
N LEU A 65 13.78 15.14 -6.38
CA LEU A 65 13.06 13.88 -6.54
C LEU A 65 11.89 14.01 -7.52
N LYS A 66 11.05 15.05 -7.36
CA LYS A 66 9.92 15.29 -8.26
C LYS A 66 10.37 15.40 -9.71
N TYR A 67 11.46 16.13 -9.96
CA TYR A 67 12.03 16.24 -11.31
C TYR A 67 12.47 14.88 -11.87
N ALA A 68 13.19 14.08 -11.08
CA ALA A 68 13.64 12.75 -11.51
C ALA A 68 12.47 11.81 -11.81
N VAL A 69 11.42 11.82 -10.97
CA VAL A 69 10.21 11.02 -11.18
C VAL A 69 9.46 11.46 -12.45
N LEU A 70 9.32 12.77 -12.67
CA LEU A 70 8.65 13.30 -13.87
C LEU A 70 9.42 12.98 -15.15
N ALA A 71 10.75 12.92 -15.09
CA ALA A 71 11.58 12.53 -16.23
C ALA A 71 11.44 11.03 -16.60
N ALA A 72 11.03 10.18 -15.64
CA ALA A 72 10.79 8.75 -15.86
C ALA A 72 9.34 8.42 -16.26
N ALA A 73 8.43 9.40 -16.21
CA ALA A 73 7.01 9.20 -16.50
C ALA A 73 6.69 9.57 -17.95
N ASP A 74 6.10 8.64 -18.71
CA ASP A 74 5.60 8.88 -20.05
C ASP A 74 4.16 8.36 -20.23
N GLY A 75 3.30 9.17 -20.87
CA GLY A 75 1.93 8.79 -21.16
C GLY A 75 0.99 8.66 -19.94
N PHE A 76 1.35 9.18 -18.77
CA PHE A 76 0.47 9.26 -17.60
C PHE A 76 0.77 10.49 -16.73
N VAL A 77 -0.15 10.82 -15.83
CA VAL A 77 0.02 11.94 -14.89
C VAL A 77 0.68 11.45 -13.61
N VAL A 78 1.64 12.19 -13.08
CA VAL A 78 2.19 11.97 -11.74
C VAL A 78 1.66 13.01 -10.76
N LYS A 79 1.07 12.54 -9.67
CA LYS A 79 0.60 13.38 -8.56
C LYS A 79 1.49 13.16 -7.35
N PHE A 80 2.00 14.24 -6.78
CA PHE A 80 2.75 14.20 -5.52
C PHE A 80 1.85 14.59 -4.35
N VAL A 81 1.85 13.78 -3.30
CA VAL A 81 1.03 13.99 -2.11
C VAL A 81 1.92 14.01 -0.87
N SER A 82 1.69 15.01 -0.03
CA SER A 82 2.33 15.09 1.29
C SER A 82 1.64 14.14 2.26
N VAL A 83 2.43 13.32 2.95
CA VAL A 83 1.94 12.42 4.00
C VAL A 83 2.75 12.55 5.28
N ARG A 84 2.24 11.98 6.38
CA ARG A 84 2.84 12.12 7.72
C ARG A 84 3.83 11.00 8.03
N TYR A 85 3.54 9.78 7.62
CA TYR A 85 4.31 8.59 7.98
C TYR A 85 4.95 7.98 6.74
N SER A 86 6.15 7.42 6.89
CA SER A 86 6.80 6.70 5.79
C SER A 86 6.24 5.28 5.65
N ARG A 87 6.35 4.71 4.45
CA ARG A 87 6.08 3.30 4.16
C ARG A 87 6.89 2.39 5.09
N ALA A 88 8.19 2.67 5.25
CA ALA A 88 9.06 1.86 6.11
C ALA A 88 8.60 1.86 7.57
N GLU A 89 8.19 3.02 8.10
CA GLU A 89 7.64 3.13 9.45
C GLU A 89 6.34 2.33 9.61
N LEU A 90 5.41 2.49 8.66
CA LEU A 90 4.12 1.81 8.73
C LEU A 90 4.23 0.31 8.48
N GLN A 91 5.16 -0.14 7.63
CA GLN A 91 5.43 -1.55 7.41
C GLN A 91 6.01 -2.18 8.69
N ALA A 92 7.02 -1.55 9.32
CA ALA A 92 7.57 -2.03 10.57
C ALA A 92 6.54 -2.05 11.70
N LEU A 93 5.64 -1.06 11.74
CA LEU A 93 4.50 -1.07 12.65
C LEU A 93 3.59 -2.27 12.36
N ALA A 94 3.15 -2.45 11.12
CA ALA A 94 2.30 -3.57 10.72
C ALA A 94 2.92 -4.91 11.13
N ASP A 95 4.18 -5.17 10.75
CA ASP A 95 4.87 -6.41 11.05
C ASP A 95 4.86 -6.71 12.56
N ARG A 96 5.12 -5.70 13.39
CA ARG A 96 5.04 -5.82 14.85
C ARG A 96 3.64 -6.15 15.34
N LEU A 97 2.61 -5.46 14.86
CA LEU A 97 1.22 -5.69 15.28
C LEU A 97 0.76 -7.10 14.89
N PHE A 98 0.95 -7.50 13.62
CA PHE A 98 0.51 -8.80 13.11
C PHE A 98 1.31 -9.98 13.68
N SER A 99 2.54 -9.75 14.18
CA SER A 99 3.33 -10.76 14.89
C SER A 99 2.80 -11.11 16.29
N THR A 100 1.97 -10.25 16.90
CA THR A 100 1.44 -10.44 18.27
C THR A 100 -0.09 -10.54 18.31
N MET A 101 -0.71 -10.59 17.14
CA MET A 101 -2.16 -10.59 16.92
C MET A 101 -2.88 -11.74 17.64
N ASP A 102 -2.21 -12.86 17.91
CA ASP A 102 -2.75 -13.97 18.71
C ASP A 102 -3.21 -13.56 20.12
N ARG A 103 -2.75 -12.42 20.64
CA ARG A 103 -3.01 -11.97 22.01
C ARG A 103 -4.09 -10.90 22.14
N TRP A 104 -4.63 -10.42 21.03
CA TRP A 104 -5.44 -9.20 21.00
C TRP A 104 -6.94 -9.46 21.08
N GLY A 105 -7.38 -10.67 20.71
CA GLY A 105 -8.79 -11.04 20.69
C GLY A 105 -8.97 -12.56 20.79
N PRO A 106 -10.23 -13.02 20.88
CA PRO A 106 -10.54 -14.44 21.12
C PRO A 106 -10.25 -15.34 19.91
N SER A 107 -10.17 -14.79 18.68
CA SER A 107 -9.84 -15.51 17.45
C SER A 107 -9.20 -14.58 16.41
N ARG A 108 -8.34 -15.15 15.54
CA ARG A 108 -7.77 -14.46 14.37
C ARG A 108 -8.59 -14.68 13.09
N GLU A 109 -9.61 -15.54 13.13
CA GLU A 109 -10.42 -15.81 11.94
C GLU A 109 -11.10 -14.52 11.46
N GLY A 110 -10.97 -14.23 10.16
CA GLY A 110 -11.56 -13.04 9.57
C GLY A 110 -10.83 -11.73 9.90
N ILE A 111 -9.66 -11.80 10.54
CA ILE A 111 -8.81 -10.65 10.83
C ILE A 111 -7.66 -10.59 9.83
N GLY A 112 -7.41 -9.41 9.28
CA GLY A 112 -6.30 -9.17 8.36
C GLY A 112 -5.93 -7.71 8.33
N GLY A 113 -5.11 -7.32 7.34
CA GLY A 113 -4.71 -5.94 7.14
C GLY A 113 -3.23 -5.80 6.84
N GLY A 114 -2.75 -4.57 6.93
CA GLY A 114 -1.39 -4.22 6.59
C GLY A 114 -1.23 -2.71 6.51
N TRP A 115 -0.08 -2.29 6.01
CA TRP A 115 0.11 -0.91 5.60
C TRP A 115 -0.76 -0.61 4.37
N ASP A 116 -1.44 0.53 4.42
CA ASP A 116 -2.25 1.08 3.34
C ASP A 116 -1.68 2.45 2.94
N CYS A 117 -1.26 2.55 1.68
CA CYS A 117 -0.63 3.76 1.16
C CYS A 117 -1.63 4.90 0.97
N ASP A 118 -2.87 4.60 0.59
CA ASP A 118 -3.88 5.60 0.24
C ASP A 118 -4.33 6.41 1.46
N THR A 119 -4.52 5.71 2.58
CA THR A 119 -4.86 6.30 3.88
C THR A 119 -3.63 6.74 4.69
N ASN A 120 -2.42 6.32 4.28
CA ASN A 120 -1.17 6.49 5.02
C ASN A 120 -1.27 5.97 6.46
N ARG A 121 -1.83 4.78 6.64
CA ARG A 121 -2.06 4.13 7.94
C ARG A 121 -1.73 2.64 7.87
N VAL A 122 -1.62 2.00 9.04
CA VAL A 122 -1.82 0.55 9.15
C VAL A 122 -3.32 0.33 9.34
N VAL A 123 -3.93 -0.40 8.41
CA VAL A 123 -5.36 -0.74 8.45
C VAL A 123 -5.51 -2.18 8.93
N ILE A 124 -6.33 -2.38 9.95
CA ILE A 124 -6.72 -3.70 10.45
C ILE A 124 -8.16 -3.94 10.02
N VAL A 125 -8.39 -4.98 9.24
CA VAL A 125 -9.71 -5.34 8.73
C VAL A 125 -10.29 -6.45 9.61
N ILE A 126 -11.48 -6.18 10.16
CA ILE A 126 -12.16 -7.03 11.14
C ILE A 126 -13.44 -7.56 10.51
N ARG A 127 -13.54 -8.88 10.37
CA ARG A 127 -14.80 -9.54 10.02
C ARG A 127 -15.80 -9.35 11.16
N ARG A 128 -17.01 -8.94 10.82
CA ARG A 128 -18.13 -8.77 11.75
C ARG A 128 -19.20 -9.83 11.50
N ASP A 129 -18.90 -11.07 11.87
CA ASP A 129 -19.87 -12.17 11.94
C ASP A 129 -20.46 -12.35 13.34
N SER A 130 -19.70 -12.02 14.38
CA SER A 130 -20.14 -11.85 15.77
C SER A 130 -19.74 -10.47 16.29
N ASP A 131 -20.69 -9.76 16.89
CA ASP A 131 -20.44 -8.44 17.51
C ASP A 131 -19.43 -8.54 18.66
N GLU A 132 -19.40 -9.65 19.41
CA GLU A 132 -18.50 -9.81 20.55
C GLU A 132 -17.02 -9.89 20.13
N THR A 133 -16.71 -10.75 19.14
CA THR A 133 -15.35 -10.89 18.62
C THR A 133 -14.88 -9.58 17.99
N ALA A 134 -15.72 -8.95 17.16
CA ALA A 134 -15.37 -7.69 16.52
C ALA A 134 -15.13 -6.58 17.55
N GLN A 135 -15.95 -6.49 18.60
CA GLN A 135 -15.79 -5.49 19.64
C GLN A 135 -14.52 -5.71 20.48
N ALA A 136 -14.15 -6.95 20.78
CA ALA A 136 -12.90 -7.25 21.47
C ALA A 136 -11.68 -6.73 20.68
N TRP A 137 -11.67 -6.95 19.36
CA TRP A 137 -10.64 -6.43 18.47
C TRP A 137 -10.60 -4.91 18.41
N ILE A 138 -11.77 -4.27 18.27
CA ILE A 138 -11.88 -2.80 18.25
C ILE A 138 -11.31 -2.21 19.54
N ASN A 139 -11.74 -2.72 20.70
CA ASN A 139 -11.26 -2.25 22.00
C ASN A 139 -9.74 -2.41 22.15
N ALA A 140 -9.19 -3.55 21.71
CA ALA A 140 -7.75 -3.79 21.77
C ALA A 140 -6.96 -2.80 20.90
N ILE A 141 -7.48 -2.46 19.71
CA ILE A 141 -6.85 -1.50 18.80
C ILE A 141 -6.96 -0.07 19.35
N GLU A 142 -8.13 0.31 19.86
CA GLU A 142 -8.35 1.64 20.44
C GLU A 142 -7.47 1.89 21.67
N ALA A 143 -7.25 0.85 22.49
CA ALA A 143 -6.37 0.91 23.66
C ALA A 143 -4.89 1.18 23.31
N LEU A 144 -4.46 0.96 22.06
CA LEU A 144 -3.11 1.32 21.62
C LEU A 144 -2.91 2.83 21.52
N HIS A 145 -3.99 3.60 21.36
CA HIS A 145 -3.97 5.05 21.16
C HIS A 145 -2.96 5.53 20.09
N ASP A 146 -2.68 4.69 19.10
CA ASP A 146 -1.70 5.00 18.06
C ASP A 146 -2.41 5.59 16.82
N PRO A 147 -2.19 6.88 16.50
CA PRO A 147 -2.87 7.55 15.39
C PRO A 147 -2.48 7.01 14.01
N ARG A 148 -1.49 6.11 13.94
CA ARG A 148 -1.07 5.41 12.71
C ARG A 148 -1.93 4.20 12.39
N ILE A 149 -2.74 3.72 13.34
CA ILE A 149 -3.58 2.54 13.17
C ILE A 149 -5.02 2.98 12.92
N ARG A 150 -5.69 2.33 11.98
CA ARG A 150 -7.13 2.38 11.79
C ARG A 150 -7.67 0.97 11.70
N PHE A 151 -8.94 0.81 12.06
CA PHE A 151 -9.66 -0.43 11.80
C PHE A 151 -10.83 -0.17 10.85
N GLU A 152 -11.15 -1.20 10.08
CA GLU A 152 -12.34 -1.25 9.24
C GLU A 152 -13.09 -2.55 9.55
N THR A 153 -14.41 -2.51 9.44
CA THR A 153 -15.24 -3.71 9.63
C THR A 153 -15.97 -4.07 8.36
N TYR A 154 -16.14 -5.36 8.12
CA TYR A 154 -16.91 -5.85 6.98
C TYR A 154 -17.78 -7.05 7.37
N ILE A 155 -18.92 -7.18 6.71
CA ILE A 155 -19.76 -8.36 6.78
C ILE A 155 -19.51 -9.15 5.49
N PRO A 156 -19.04 -10.41 5.55
CA PRO A 156 -18.84 -11.21 4.35
C PRO A 156 -20.18 -11.45 3.64
N ILE A 157 -20.19 -11.28 2.31
CA ILE A 157 -21.36 -11.62 1.51
C ILE A 157 -21.48 -13.16 1.45
N PRO A 158 -22.61 -13.76 1.87
CA PRO A 158 -22.78 -15.21 1.80
C PRO A 158 -22.64 -15.72 0.36
N GLY A 159 -21.77 -16.72 0.15
CA GLY A 159 -21.65 -17.41 -1.15
C GLY A 159 -20.45 -17.03 -2.03
N ALA A 160 -19.60 -16.09 -1.62
CA ALA A 160 -18.32 -15.82 -2.29
C ALA A 160 -17.29 -16.95 -2.04
N ARG A 161 -17.56 -18.17 -2.54
CA ARG A 161 -16.54 -19.21 -2.65
C ARG A 161 -15.43 -18.66 -3.55
N ARG A 162 -14.21 -18.55 -3.02
CA ARG A 162 -12.99 -18.36 -3.82
C ARG A 162 -13.04 -19.35 -4.98
N ARG A 163 -13.17 -18.84 -6.21
CA ARG A 163 -12.87 -19.63 -7.41
C ARG A 163 -11.38 -19.99 -7.31
N ARG A 164 -11.08 -21.15 -6.73
CA ARG A 164 -9.81 -21.83 -6.97
C ARG A 164 -9.83 -22.18 -8.46
N GLY A 165 -9.14 -21.38 -9.27
CA GLY A 165 -8.77 -21.76 -10.63
C GLY A 165 -7.94 -23.03 -10.54
N GLY A 166 -8.54 -24.15 -10.96
CA GLY A 166 -7.89 -25.44 -11.02
C GLY A 166 -7.44 -25.71 -12.44
N ARG A 167 -6.15 -26.04 -12.54
CA ARG A 167 -5.39 -26.64 -13.64
C ARG A 167 -5.14 -25.79 -14.88
#